data_AF-A0A737ZJW6-F1
#
_entry.id   AF-A0A737ZJW6-F1
#
_cell.length_a   1.000
_cell.length_b   1.000
_cell.length_c   1.000
_cell.angle_alpha   90.00
_cell.angle_beta   90.00
_cell.angle_gamma   90.00
#
_symmetry.space_group_name_H-M   'P 1'
#
loop_
_entity.id
_entity.type
_entity.pdbx_description
1 polymer ?
#
loop_
_entity_poly.entity_id
_entity_poly.type
_entity_poly.pdbx_seq_one_letter_code
_entity_poly.pdbx_strand_id
1 'polypeptide(L)'
;MLKTICLALIIIAWGVYSLKFGVGYLSTQNADVWGQFGDFMGGVLNPILSFISICLLIRSVTLQVQSNTTLAQEIKRQELLEDYKKFEVRFFSLIEAQESNYSKFRILIDDGADNDDHHEDGKTSNSAITEYRANNAVTYIDDNLCLLVKGGIDDERIISWLECLDVDDQFFSLVRRFYLLVKLIDDKIDVAKKEEQYELLINLTDERLLTIIVIICTYFNWENVSYIKNSGILKQAKMDDYITNYLK
;
A
#
# COMPACT_ATOMS: atom_id res chain seq x y z
N MET A 1 -40.98 10.97 -26.06
CA MET A 1 -41.69 9.68 -25.88
C MET A 1 -42.86 9.81 -24.91
N LEU A 2 -42.69 10.18 -23.63
CA LEU A 2 -43.86 10.27 -22.73
C LEU A 2 -44.60 11.62 -22.78
N LYS A 3 -43.87 12.75 -22.85
CA LYS A 3 -44.48 14.08 -23.08
C LYS A 3 -45.36 14.07 -24.34
N THR A 4 -44.94 13.32 -25.35
CA THR A 4 -45.68 13.12 -26.61
C THR A 4 -46.92 12.23 -26.44
N ILE A 5 -46.90 11.25 -25.52
CA ILE A 5 -48.08 10.42 -25.18
C ILE A 5 -49.12 11.23 -24.41
N CYS A 6 -48.70 12.04 -23.42
CA CYS A 6 -49.61 12.93 -22.70
C CYS A 6 -50.24 13.97 -23.63
N LEU A 7 -49.45 14.57 -24.53
CA LEU A 7 -49.95 15.51 -25.53
C LEU A 7 -50.95 14.83 -26.48
N ALA A 8 -50.65 13.61 -26.94
CA ALA A 8 -51.54 12.84 -27.82
C ALA A 8 -52.87 12.50 -27.13
N LEU A 9 -52.86 12.12 -25.85
CA LEU A 9 -54.08 11.86 -25.07
C LEU A 9 -54.97 13.09 -24.95
N ILE A 10 -54.39 14.27 -24.74
CA ILE A 10 -55.12 15.54 -24.68
C ILE A 10 -55.75 15.86 -26.05
N ILE A 11 -54.98 15.69 -27.13
CA ILE A 11 -55.45 15.94 -28.51
C ILE A 11 -56.57 14.95 -28.89
N ILE A 12 -56.45 13.68 -28.51
CA ILE A 12 -57.46 12.65 -28.77
C ILE A 12 -58.75 12.95 -28.01
N ALA A 13 -58.68 13.30 -26.72
CA ALA A 13 -59.87 13.63 -25.93
C ALA A 13 -60.60 14.85 -26.51
N TRP A 14 -59.85 15.87 -26.92
CA TRP A 14 -60.39 17.05 -27.62
C TRP A 14 -61.00 16.69 -28.99
N GLY A 15 -60.32 15.83 -29.76
CA GLY A 15 -60.76 15.40 -31.08
C GLY A 15 -62.04 14.58 -31.03
N VAL A 16 -62.16 13.64 -30.09
CA VAL A 16 -63.37 12.82 -29.88
C VAL A 16 -64.56 13.70 -29.48
N TYR A 17 -64.35 14.68 -28.60
CA TYR A 17 -65.39 15.64 -28.24
C TYR A 17 -65.83 16.49 -29.45
N SER A 18 -64.87 17.01 -30.22
CA SER A 18 -65.15 17.83 -31.42
C SER A 18 -65.86 17.04 -32.52
N LEU A 19 -65.58 15.74 -32.67
CA LEU A 19 -66.27 14.86 -33.62
C LEU A 19 -67.71 14.55 -33.20
N LYS A 20 -67.98 14.42 -31.90
CA LYS A 20 -69.30 14.04 -31.38
C LYS A 20 -70.28 15.21 -31.34
N PHE A 21 -69.79 16.43 -31.11
CA PHE A 21 -70.63 17.63 -30.93
C PHE A 21 -70.47 18.68 -32.05
N GLY A 22 -69.46 18.56 -32.91
CA GLY A 22 -69.18 19.49 -34.00
C GLY A 22 -68.16 20.59 -33.63
N VAL A 23 -67.35 21.00 -34.61
CA VAL A 23 -66.32 22.02 -34.45
C VAL A 23 -67.00 23.38 -34.24
N GLY A 24 -66.99 23.88 -33.01
CA GLY A 24 -67.60 25.17 -32.64
C GLY A 24 -68.84 25.10 -31.74
N TYR A 25 -69.28 23.90 -31.36
CA TYR A 25 -70.42 23.72 -30.43
C TYR A 25 -70.20 24.40 -29.07
N LEU A 26 -68.97 24.39 -28.56
CA LEU A 26 -68.65 25.08 -27.30
C LEU A 26 -68.72 26.61 -27.40
N SER A 27 -68.51 27.17 -28.59
CA SER A 27 -68.47 28.64 -28.80
C SER A 27 -69.86 29.28 -28.86
N THR A 28 -70.92 28.49 -29.05
CA THR A 28 -72.31 28.94 -29.15
C THR A 28 -73.14 28.62 -27.90
N GLN A 29 -72.52 28.02 -26.88
CA GLN A 29 -73.20 27.50 -25.69
C GLN A 29 -72.88 28.29 -24.43
N ASN A 30 -73.78 28.19 -23.44
CA ASN A 30 -73.66 28.84 -22.14
C ASN A 30 -72.56 28.20 -21.26
N ALA A 31 -72.17 28.92 -20.21
CA ALA A 31 -71.09 28.52 -19.29
C ALA A 31 -71.27 27.12 -18.66
N ASP A 32 -72.50 26.64 -18.49
CA ASP A 32 -72.79 25.31 -17.93
C ASP A 32 -72.26 24.16 -18.80
N VAL A 33 -72.28 24.31 -20.13
CA VAL A 33 -71.77 23.29 -21.07
C VAL A 33 -70.24 23.24 -21.05
N TRP A 34 -69.59 24.39 -20.82
CA TRP A 34 -68.15 24.46 -20.56
C TRP A 34 -67.77 23.74 -19.27
N GLY A 35 -68.59 23.87 -18.22
CA GLY A 35 -68.42 23.12 -16.96
C GLY A 35 -68.49 21.61 -17.20
N GLN A 36 -69.52 21.12 -17.88
CA GLN A 36 -69.69 19.69 -18.19
C GLN A 36 -68.58 19.12 -19.07
N PHE A 37 -68.05 19.90 -20.02
CA PHE A 37 -66.89 19.50 -20.81
C PHE A 37 -65.62 19.40 -19.96
N GLY A 38 -65.39 20.39 -19.08
CA GLY A 38 -64.31 20.37 -18.11
C GLY A 38 -64.38 19.14 -17.20
N ASP A 39 -65.57 18.78 -16.74
CA ASP A 39 -65.81 17.59 -15.92
C ASP A 39 -65.52 16.28 -16.68
N PHE A 40 -65.89 16.18 -17.95
CA PHE A 40 -65.55 15.03 -18.80
C PHE A 40 -64.05 14.91 -19.03
N MET A 41 -63.40 16.02 -19.42
CA MET A 41 -61.95 16.06 -19.66
C MET A 41 -61.17 15.75 -18.38
N GLY A 42 -61.59 16.34 -17.25
CA GLY A 42 -61.02 16.07 -15.93
C GLY A 42 -61.24 14.62 -15.49
N GLY A 43 -62.44 14.08 -15.68
CA GLY A 43 -62.80 12.72 -15.32
C GLY A 43 -62.03 11.65 -16.09
N VAL A 44 -61.66 11.92 -17.35
CA VAL A 44 -60.89 10.99 -18.19
C VAL A 44 -59.37 11.21 -18.06
N LEU A 45 -58.91 12.46 -18.12
CA LEU A 45 -57.48 12.76 -18.14
C LEU A 45 -56.83 12.64 -16.74
N ASN A 46 -57.48 13.05 -15.65
CA ASN A 46 -56.85 12.99 -14.33
C ASN A 46 -56.46 11.56 -13.91
N PRO A 47 -57.33 10.55 -14.01
CA PRO A 47 -56.94 9.18 -13.64
C PRO A 47 -55.78 8.65 -14.49
N ILE A 48 -55.78 8.93 -15.80
CA ILE A 48 -54.72 8.48 -16.73
C ILE A 48 -53.39 9.18 -16.43
N LEU A 49 -53.40 10.51 -16.27
CA LEU A 49 -52.20 11.28 -15.96
C LEU A 49 -51.65 10.96 -14.57
N SER A 50 -52.54 10.73 -13.59
CA SER A 50 -52.15 10.31 -12.23
C SER A 50 -51.48 8.93 -12.26
N PHE A 51 -52.04 7.99 -13.02
CA PHE A 51 -51.43 6.66 -13.18
C PHE A 51 -50.06 6.73 -13.85
N ILE A 52 -49.93 7.50 -14.94
CA ILE A 52 -48.64 7.72 -15.61
C ILE A 52 -47.62 8.35 -14.65
N SER A 53 -48.06 9.31 -13.83
CA SER A 53 -47.21 9.97 -12.83
C SER A 53 -46.71 8.98 -11.78
N ILE A 54 -47.57 8.07 -11.29
CA ILE A 54 -47.18 7.00 -10.36
C ILE A 54 -46.16 6.05 -11.02
N CYS A 55 -46.42 5.61 -12.26
CA CYS A 55 -45.49 4.75 -13.00
C CYS A 55 -44.11 5.40 -13.19
N LEU A 56 -44.07 6.70 -13.46
CA LEU A 56 -42.82 7.45 -13.54
C LEU A 56 -42.10 7.55 -12.22
N LEU A 57 -42.84 7.83 -11.15
CA LEU A 57 -42.27 7.92 -9.82
C LEU A 57 -41.66 6.59 -9.41
N ILE A 58 -42.37 5.48 -9.63
CA ILE A 58 -41.85 4.13 -9.41
C ILE A 58 -40.57 3.92 -10.23
N ARG A 59 -40.58 4.22 -11.54
CA ARG A 59 -39.39 4.06 -12.38
C ARG A 59 -38.22 4.93 -11.90
N SER A 60 -38.49 6.16 -11.49
CA SER A 60 -37.49 7.09 -10.96
C SER A 60 -36.86 6.55 -9.67
N VAL A 61 -37.69 6.07 -8.74
CA VAL A 61 -37.23 5.46 -7.48
C VAL A 61 -36.41 4.20 -7.78
N THR A 62 -36.85 3.33 -8.69
CA THR A 62 -36.10 2.13 -9.05
C THR A 62 -34.73 2.48 -9.63
N LEU A 63 -34.65 3.46 -10.53
CA LEU A 63 -33.37 3.93 -11.08
C LEU A 63 -32.46 4.53 -10.00
N GLN A 64 -33.03 5.27 -9.06
CA GLN A 64 -32.29 5.86 -7.95
C GLN A 64 -31.73 4.78 -7.01
N VAL A 65 -32.52 3.75 -6.68
CA VAL A 65 -32.07 2.60 -5.89
C VAL A 65 -30.94 1.88 -6.61
N GLN A 66 -31.10 1.60 -7.91
CA GLN A 66 -30.06 0.95 -8.70
C GLN A 66 -28.77 1.77 -8.72
N SER A 67 -28.85 3.08 -8.98
CA SER A 67 -27.71 3.99 -8.96
C SER A 67 -27.00 3.98 -7.61
N ASN A 68 -27.76 4.05 -6.51
CA ASN A 68 -27.20 4.00 -5.15
C ASN A 68 -26.50 2.67 -4.87
N THR A 69 -27.06 1.54 -5.32
CA THR A 69 -26.40 0.24 -5.14
C THR A 69 -25.08 0.13 -5.90
N THR A 70 -25.05 0.60 -7.16
CA THR A 70 -23.83 0.64 -7.96
C THR A 70 -22.79 1.57 -7.34
N LEU A 71 -23.21 2.76 -6.89
CA LEU A 71 -22.32 3.71 -6.23
C LEU A 71 -21.72 3.13 -4.94
N ALA A 72 -22.54 2.45 -4.13
CA ALA A 72 -22.06 1.80 -2.90
C ALA A 72 -21.04 0.68 -3.19
N GLN A 73 -21.22 -0.08 -4.28
CA GLN A 73 -20.25 -1.09 -4.72
C GLN A 73 -18.94 -0.45 -5.20
N GLU A 74 -19.04 0.63 -5.97
CA GLU A 74 -17.87 1.35 -6.48
C GLU A 74 -17.06 2.01 -5.34
N ILE A 75 -17.71 2.57 -4.33
CA ILE A 75 -17.04 3.10 -3.13
C ILE A 75 -16.25 1.99 -2.43
N LYS A 76 -16.86 0.82 -2.20
CA LYS A 76 -16.14 -0.32 -1.59
C LYS A 76 -14.94 -0.76 -2.42
N ARG A 77 -15.07 -0.78 -3.75
CA ARG A 77 -13.96 -1.10 -4.66
C ARG A 77 -12.85 -0.05 -4.56
N GLN A 78 -13.20 1.22 -4.45
CA GLN A 78 -12.24 2.31 -4.28
C GLN A 78 -11.53 2.26 -2.94
N GLU A 79 -12.23 1.95 -1.84
CA GLU A 79 -11.63 1.77 -0.52
C GLU A 79 -10.54 0.70 -0.55
N LEU A 80 -10.83 -0.48 -1.13
CA LEU A 80 -9.85 -1.56 -1.29
C LEU A 80 -8.64 -1.15 -2.13
N LEU A 81 -8.87 -0.40 -3.22
CA LEU A 81 -7.79 0.11 -4.06
C LEU A 81 -6.94 1.17 -3.35
N GLU A 82 -7.56 2.01 -2.52
CA GLU A 82 -6.88 3.03 -1.75
C GLU A 82 -6.01 2.42 -0.65
N ASP A 83 -6.52 1.39 0.04
CA ASP A 83 -5.75 0.66 1.05
C ASP A 83 -4.53 -0.03 0.43
N TYR A 84 -4.68 -0.63 -0.76
CA TYR A 84 -3.57 -1.20 -1.52
C TYR A 84 -2.52 -0.13 -1.87
N LYS A 85 -2.96 1.04 -2.39
CA LYS A 85 -2.05 2.15 -2.69
C LYS A 85 -1.34 2.69 -1.45
N LYS A 86 -2.04 2.81 -0.32
CA LYS A 86 -1.45 3.25 0.96
C LYS A 86 -0.36 2.30 1.42
N PHE A 87 -0.59 0.99 1.26
CA PHE A 87 0.44 -0.02 1.51
C PHE A 87 1.66 0.20 0.61
N GLU A 88 1.49 0.26 -0.71
CA GLU A 88 2.61 0.40 -1.66
C GLU A 88 3.42 1.67 -1.37
N VAL A 89 2.76 2.81 -1.19
CA VAL A 89 3.43 4.06 -0.86
C VAL A 89 4.25 3.92 0.42
N ARG A 90 3.67 3.35 1.48
CA ARG A 90 4.39 3.13 2.74
C ARG A 90 5.56 2.16 2.59
N PHE A 91 5.38 1.10 1.80
CA PHE A 91 6.41 0.10 1.54
C PHE A 91 7.62 0.72 0.83
N PHE A 92 7.41 1.41 -0.29
CA PHE A 92 8.50 2.07 -1.02
C PHE A 92 9.17 3.18 -0.21
N SER A 93 8.39 3.99 0.53
CA SER A 93 8.97 5.02 1.42
C SER A 93 9.84 4.41 2.53
N LEU A 94 9.51 3.22 3.03
CA LEU A 94 10.35 2.52 4.02
C LEU A 94 11.62 1.94 3.40
N ILE A 95 11.55 1.44 2.15
CA ILE A 95 12.74 1.00 1.40
C ILE A 95 13.69 2.18 1.18
N GLU A 96 13.19 3.31 0.69
CA GLU A 96 13.99 4.52 0.49
C GLU A 96 14.62 5.02 1.80
N ALA A 97 13.86 4.98 2.89
CA ALA A 97 14.37 5.35 4.21
C ALA A 97 15.44 4.36 4.73
N GLN A 98 15.35 3.08 4.38
CA GLN A 98 16.37 2.09 4.68
C GLN A 98 17.64 2.33 3.87
N GLU A 99 17.53 2.54 2.56
CA GLU A 99 18.67 2.83 1.68
C GLU A 99 19.39 4.12 2.11
N SER A 100 18.64 5.19 2.42
CA SER A 100 19.19 6.45 2.91
C SER A 100 19.92 6.31 4.25
N ASN A 101 19.51 5.38 5.10
CA ASN A 101 20.21 5.10 6.36
C ASN A 101 21.42 4.21 6.16
N TYR A 102 21.31 3.21 5.31
CA TYR A 102 22.41 2.34 4.95
C TYR A 102 23.56 3.09 4.28
N SER A 103 23.29 4.09 3.44
CA SER A 103 24.35 4.95 2.88
C SER A 103 25.15 5.74 3.93
N LYS A 104 24.61 5.89 5.14
CA LYS A 104 25.28 6.55 6.28
C LYS A 104 25.96 5.57 7.23
N PHE A 105 25.76 4.26 7.02
CA PHE A 105 26.41 3.21 7.79
C PHE A 105 27.93 3.38 7.69
N ARG A 106 28.62 3.31 8.82
CA ARG A 106 30.08 3.46 8.89
C ARG A 106 30.67 2.63 10.01
N ILE A 107 31.91 2.21 9.81
CA ILE A 107 32.76 1.61 10.84
C ILE A 107 34.06 2.41 10.94
N LEU A 108 34.62 2.45 12.15
CA LEU A 108 35.89 3.12 12.43
C LEU A 108 36.90 2.07 12.89
N ILE A 109 38.07 2.09 12.27
CA ILE A 109 39.15 1.13 12.55
C ILE A 109 40.38 1.91 12.94
N ASP A 110 40.92 1.61 14.12
CA ASP A 110 42.20 2.13 14.56
C ASP A 110 43.31 1.25 13.97
N ASP A 111 44.09 1.80 13.03
CA ASP A 111 45.21 1.10 12.38
C ASP A 111 46.53 1.29 13.16
N GLY A 112 46.44 1.67 14.44
CA GLY A 112 47.55 1.76 15.37
C GLY A 112 48.12 0.38 15.70
N ALA A 113 48.93 -0.17 14.80
CA ALA A 113 49.88 -1.20 15.16
C ALA A 113 50.78 -0.66 16.30
N ASP A 114 50.78 -1.36 17.43
CA ASP A 114 51.86 -1.30 18.43
C ASP A 114 53.18 -1.55 17.68
N ASN A 115 53.85 -0.48 17.25
CA ASN A 115 55.28 -0.52 17.02
C ASN A 115 55.91 -0.51 18.41
N ASP A 116 56.03 -1.69 18.98
CA ASP A 116 56.83 -2.00 20.16
C ASP A 116 58.32 -1.82 19.78
N ASP A 117 58.72 -0.57 19.51
CA ASP A 117 60.11 -0.16 19.41
C ASP A 117 60.32 0.95 20.44
N HIS A 118 60.95 0.56 21.55
CA HIS A 118 61.46 1.47 22.56
C HIS A 118 62.35 2.54 21.92
N HIS A 119 61.82 3.76 21.75
CA HIS A 119 62.63 4.96 21.78
C HIS A 119 61.87 6.14 22.41
N GLU A 120 62.50 6.68 23.46
CA GLU A 120 62.21 7.98 24.06
C GLU A 120 62.12 9.07 22.98
N ASP A 121 60.93 9.64 22.78
CA ASP A 121 60.72 11.09 22.92
C ASP A 121 59.24 11.46 22.68
N GLY A 122 58.72 12.35 23.52
CA GLY A 122 57.31 12.73 23.57
C GLY A 122 56.77 13.40 22.30
N LYS A 123 56.33 12.59 21.34
CA LYS A 123 55.38 12.98 20.29
C LYS A 123 54.20 12.02 20.30
N THR A 124 53.03 12.55 20.63
CA THR A 124 51.72 11.90 20.49
C THR A 124 51.60 11.21 19.13
N SER A 125 51.62 9.88 19.12
CA SER A 125 51.23 9.07 17.96
C SER A 125 49.79 9.42 17.58
N ASN A 126 49.61 10.08 16.44
CA ASN A 126 48.29 10.20 15.84
C ASN A 126 47.94 8.82 15.26
N SER A 127 47.20 8.01 16.01
CA SER A 127 46.48 6.84 15.48
C SER A 127 45.67 7.28 14.25
N ALA A 128 46.01 6.75 13.08
CA ALA A 128 45.26 7.01 11.86
C ALA A 128 43.98 6.17 11.88
N ILE A 129 42.88 6.74 12.34
CA ILE A 129 41.56 6.08 12.30
C ILE A 129 41.08 6.08 10.86
N THR A 130 40.90 4.88 10.29
CA THR A 130 40.34 4.69 8.94
C THR A 130 38.82 4.50 9.03
N GLU A 131 38.06 5.28 8.27
CA GLU A 131 36.60 5.18 8.18
C GLU A 131 36.18 4.44 6.91
N TYR A 132 35.40 3.37 7.07
CA TYR A 132 34.72 2.70 5.95
C TYR A 132 33.22 3.02 6.00
N ARG A 133 32.58 3.15 4.83
CA ARG A 133 31.15 3.50 4.71
C ARG A 133 30.37 2.50 3.86
N ALA A 134 29.10 2.29 4.22
CA ALA A 134 28.11 1.48 3.50
C ALA A 134 28.71 0.16 2.97
N ASN A 135 28.69 -0.05 1.64
CA ASN A 135 29.19 -1.27 1.01
C ASN A 135 30.63 -1.60 1.39
N ASN A 136 31.52 -0.61 1.49
CA ASN A 136 32.92 -0.85 1.84
C ASN A 136 33.07 -1.29 3.30
N ALA A 137 32.24 -0.76 4.20
CA ALA A 137 32.21 -1.19 5.59
C ALA A 137 31.72 -2.63 5.70
N VAL A 138 30.65 -2.98 4.98
CA VAL A 138 30.14 -4.36 4.97
C VAL A 138 31.16 -5.32 4.37
N THR A 139 31.79 -4.98 3.24
CA THR A 139 32.83 -5.83 2.63
C THR A 139 33.98 -6.07 3.59
N TYR A 140 34.42 -5.03 4.31
CA TYR A 140 35.45 -5.20 5.35
C TYR A 140 35.00 -6.17 6.45
N ILE A 141 33.77 -6.02 6.95
CA ILE A 141 33.23 -6.93 7.97
C ILE A 141 33.17 -8.36 7.44
N ASP A 142 32.61 -8.55 6.24
CA ASP A 142 32.43 -9.85 5.59
C ASP A 142 33.76 -10.58 5.36
N ASP A 143 34.76 -9.89 4.82
CA ASP A 143 36.09 -10.45 4.55
C ASP A 143 36.80 -10.87 5.85
N ASN A 144 36.79 -10.02 6.87
CA ASN A 144 37.44 -10.32 8.16
C ASN A 144 36.69 -11.40 8.94
N LEU A 145 35.36 -11.37 8.92
CA LEU A 145 34.53 -12.39 9.55
C LEU A 145 34.81 -13.78 8.94
N CYS A 146 34.93 -13.86 7.61
CA CYS A 146 35.31 -15.09 6.91
C CYS A 146 36.67 -15.64 7.39
N LEU A 147 37.64 -14.76 7.67
CA LEU A 147 38.94 -15.18 8.22
C LEU A 147 38.83 -15.66 9.67
N LEU A 148 38.05 -14.98 10.51
CA LEU A 148 37.84 -15.35 11.92
C LEU A 148 37.14 -16.71 12.05
N VAL A 149 36.08 -16.93 11.26
CA VAL A 149 35.34 -18.20 11.23
C VAL A 149 36.25 -19.34 10.75
N LYS A 150 37.01 -19.15 9.67
CA LYS A 150 38.00 -20.14 9.19
C LYS A 150 39.12 -20.40 10.21
N GLY A 151 39.46 -19.40 11.02
CA GLY A 151 40.40 -19.51 12.12
C GLY A 151 39.86 -20.30 13.32
N GLY A 152 38.58 -20.66 13.33
CA GLY A 152 37.93 -21.37 14.44
C GLY A 152 37.80 -20.52 15.70
N ILE A 153 37.70 -19.20 15.55
CA ILE A 153 37.44 -18.28 16.66
C ILE A 153 36.01 -18.52 17.17
N ASP A 154 35.83 -18.46 18.49
CA ASP A 154 34.53 -18.65 19.12
C ASP A 154 33.56 -17.49 18.83
N ASP A 155 32.25 -17.82 18.80
CA ASP A 155 31.18 -16.86 18.52
C ASP A 155 31.18 -15.67 19.49
N GLU A 156 31.59 -15.86 20.76
CA GLU A 156 31.62 -14.79 21.77
C GLU A 156 32.64 -13.71 21.39
N ARG A 157 33.85 -14.10 20.94
CA ARG A 157 34.86 -13.17 20.43
C ARG A 157 34.42 -12.49 19.14
N ILE A 158 33.71 -13.21 18.26
CA ILE A 158 33.17 -12.63 17.03
C ILE A 158 32.14 -11.55 17.36
N ILE A 159 31.23 -11.82 18.30
CA ILE A 159 30.24 -10.84 18.78
C ILE A 159 30.95 -9.61 19.35
N SER A 160 31.94 -9.81 20.23
CA SER A 160 32.69 -8.68 20.81
C SER A 160 33.41 -7.86 19.73
N TRP A 161 33.97 -8.48 18.70
CA TRP A 161 34.60 -7.78 17.58
C TRP A 161 33.58 -6.99 16.76
N LEU A 162 32.41 -7.56 16.47
CA LEU A 162 31.31 -6.87 15.79
C LEU A 162 30.81 -5.67 16.60
N GLU A 163 30.63 -5.83 17.91
CA GLU A 163 30.21 -4.74 18.81
C GLU A 163 31.25 -3.60 18.86
N CYS A 164 32.55 -3.91 18.80
CA CYS A 164 33.59 -2.87 18.72
C CYS A 164 33.56 -2.09 17.40
N LEU A 165 33.08 -2.69 16.30
CA LEU A 165 32.96 -2.03 15.00
C LEU A 165 31.67 -1.20 14.86
N ASP A 166 30.63 -1.50 15.65
CA ASP A 166 29.31 -0.85 15.54
C ASP A 166 29.31 0.56 16.14
N VAL A 167 29.64 1.55 15.32
CA VAL A 167 29.61 2.96 15.72
C VAL A 167 28.17 3.45 15.80
N ASP A 168 27.78 4.03 16.94
CA ASP A 168 26.45 4.61 17.20
C ASP A 168 25.27 3.60 17.12
N ASP A 169 25.47 2.32 17.46
CA ASP A 169 24.43 1.27 17.42
C ASP A 169 23.71 1.16 16.05
N GLN A 170 24.48 1.28 14.97
CA GLN A 170 23.96 1.26 13.61
C GLN A 170 23.46 -0.13 13.20
N PHE A 171 24.03 -1.22 13.71
CA PHE A 171 23.54 -2.58 13.44
C PHE A 171 22.09 -2.76 13.89
N PHE A 172 21.78 -2.34 15.11
CA PHE A 172 20.40 -2.39 15.61
C PHE A 172 19.45 -1.57 14.74
N SER A 173 19.90 -0.38 14.32
CA SER A 173 19.13 0.51 13.47
C SER A 173 18.84 -0.08 12.09
N LEU A 174 19.82 -0.74 11.46
CA LEU A 174 19.68 -1.40 10.16
C LEU A 174 18.67 -2.56 10.25
N VAL A 175 18.85 -3.46 11.22
CA VAL A 175 17.97 -4.61 11.41
C VAL A 175 16.56 -4.18 11.77
N ARG A 176 16.40 -3.17 12.63
CA ARG A 176 15.08 -2.65 13.00
C ARG A 176 14.30 -2.14 11.79
N ARG A 177 14.96 -1.43 10.85
CA ARG A 177 14.30 -0.92 9.64
C ARG A 177 13.85 -2.05 8.73
N PHE A 178 14.74 -3.03 8.50
CA PHE A 178 14.39 -4.21 7.71
C PHE A 178 13.26 -5.01 8.34
N TYR A 179 13.31 -5.23 9.66
CA TYR A 179 12.22 -5.85 10.43
C TYR A 179 10.89 -5.12 10.22
N LEU A 180 10.87 -3.79 10.21
CA LEU A 180 9.63 -3.03 9.99
C LEU A 180 9.06 -3.25 8.57
N LEU A 181 9.90 -3.46 7.56
CA LEU A 181 9.46 -3.84 6.22
C LEU A 181 8.85 -5.24 6.20
N VAL A 182 9.54 -6.22 6.79
CA VAL A 182 9.04 -7.60 6.92
C VAL A 182 7.70 -7.61 7.65
N LYS A 183 7.62 -6.91 8.79
CA LYS A 183 6.38 -6.77 9.57
C LYS A 183 5.27 -6.08 8.80
N LEU A 184 5.58 -5.04 8.02
CA LEU A 184 4.57 -4.34 7.21
C LEU A 184 3.93 -5.30 6.20
N ILE A 185 4.74 -6.12 5.52
CA ILE A 185 4.25 -7.15 4.60
C ILE A 185 3.41 -8.16 5.39
N ASP A 186 3.91 -8.64 6.52
CA ASP A 186 3.22 -9.64 7.32
C ASP A 186 1.85 -9.21 7.83
N ASP A 187 1.72 -7.94 8.23
CA ASP A 187 0.51 -7.37 8.83
C ASP A 187 -0.54 -6.96 7.77
N LYS A 188 -0.12 -6.64 6.54
CA LYS A 188 -0.98 -6.00 5.53
C LYS A 188 -1.23 -6.82 4.27
N ILE A 189 -0.41 -7.82 4.00
CA ILE A 189 -0.52 -8.65 2.79
C ILE A 189 -1.09 -10.02 3.14
N ASP A 190 -2.05 -10.46 2.32
CA ASP A 190 -2.62 -11.80 2.41
C ASP A 190 -1.55 -12.87 2.25
N VAL A 191 -1.68 -13.96 3.00
CA VAL A 191 -0.70 -15.07 3.04
C VAL A 191 -0.32 -15.57 1.64
N ALA A 192 -1.28 -15.63 0.71
CA ALA A 192 -1.06 -16.08 -0.67
C ALA A 192 -0.14 -15.18 -1.50
N LYS A 193 0.00 -13.90 -1.13
CA LYS A 193 0.82 -12.89 -1.84
C LYS A 193 2.07 -12.49 -1.06
N LYS A 194 2.24 -12.98 0.17
CA LYS A 194 3.40 -12.64 1.01
C LYS A 194 4.72 -13.03 0.36
N GLU A 195 4.77 -14.20 -0.26
CA GLU A 195 5.98 -14.71 -0.92
C GLU A 195 6.43 -13.79 -2.07
N GLU A 196 5.49 -13.33 -2.89
CA GLU A 196 5.77 -12.37 -3.97
C GLU A 196 6.30 -11.04 -3.42
N GLN A 197 5.73 -10.54 -2.31
CA GLN A 197 6.18 -9.30 -1.70
C GLN A 197 7.53 -9.42 -0.99
N TYR A 198 7.83 -10.59 -0.40
CA TYR A 198 9.16 -10.89 0.13
C TYR A 198 10.21 -10.97 -0.97
N GLU A 199 9.90 -11.60 -2.10
CA GLU A 199 10.78 -11.63 -3.26
C GLU A 199 11.06 -10.20 -3.76
N LEU A 200 10.03 -9.36 -3.84
CA LEU A 200 10.20 -7.96 -4.21
C LEU A 200 11.07 -7.20 -3.22
N LEU A 201 10.85 -7.36 -1.91
CA LEU A 201 11.69 -6.72 -0.88
C LEU A 201 13.15 -7.16 -1.00
N ILE A 202 13.42 -8.45 -1.19
CA ILE A 202 14.77 -8.99 -1.35
C ILE A 202 15.42 -8.40 -2.60
N ASN A 203 14.71 -8.40 -3.74
CA ASN A 203 15.25 -7.91 -5.01
C ASN A 203 15.49 -6.39 -5.04
N LEU A 204 14.78 -5.62 -4.21
CA LEU A 204 14.98 -4.17 -4.06
C LEU A 204 15.99 -3.81 -2.97
N THR A 205 16.37 -4.75 -2.11
CA THR A 205 17.37 -4.51 -1.06
C THR A 205 18.77 -4.72 -1.63
N ASP A 206 19.68 -3.77 -1.38
CA ASP A 206 21.09 -3.91 -1.77
C ASP A 206 21.70 -5.19 -1.19
N GLU A 207 22.47 -5.91 -2.00
CA GLU A 207 23.08 -7.20 -1.62
C GLU A 207 23.93 -7.08 -0.35
N ARG A 208 24.74 -6.02 -0.23
CA ARG A 208 25.61 -5.81 0.93
C ARG A 208 24.79 -5.45 2.17
N LEU A 209 23.72 -4.69 2.01
CA LEU A 209 22.77 -4.48 3.11
C LEU A 209 22.14 -5.80 3.58
N LEU A 210 21.79 -6.68 2.66
CA LEU A 210 21.26 -8.00 3.02
C LEU A 210 22.32 -8.87 3.72
N THR A 211 23.57 -8.83 3.27
CA THR A 211 24.69 -9.53 3.92
C THR A 211 24.86 -9.10 5.37
N ILE A 212 24.92 -7.79 5.65
CA ILE A 212 25.08 -7.32 7.03
C ILE A 212 23.86 -7.67 7.90
N ILE A 213 22.63 -7.63 7.35
CA ILE A 213 21.44 -8.10 8.06
C ILE A 213 21.56 -9.58 8.43
N VAL A 214 22.09 -10.42 7.52
CA VAL A 214 22.31 -11.85 7.76
C VAL A 214 23.39 -12.10 8.81
N ILE A 215 24.51 -11.37 8.74
CA ILE A 215 25.57 -11.42 9.76
C ILE A 215 24.98 -11.08 11.12
N ILE A 216 24.28 -9.94 11.24
CA ILE A 216 23.68 -9.53 12.51
C ILE A 216 22.65 -10.56 12.97
N CYS A 217 21.85 -11.10 12.06
CA CYS A 217 20.92 -12.15 12.40
C CYS A 217 21.65 -13.39 12.94
N THR A 218 22.81 -13.76 12.40
CA THR A 218 23.53 -14.96 12.83
C THR A 218 24.07 -14.84 14.25
N TYR A 219 24.70 -13.70 14.58
CA TYR A 219 25.44 -13.53 15.84
C TYR A 219 24.63 -12.85 16.96
N PHE A 220 23.63 -12.03 16.64
CA PHE A 220 22.83 -11.33 17.65
C PHE A 220 21.46 -11.99 17.88
N ASN A 221 20.95 -11.90 19.11
CA ASN A 221 19.69 -12.51 19.53
C ASN A 221 18.67 -11.45 20.03
N TRP A 222 18.44 -10.43 19.21
CA TRP A 222 17.40 -9.43 19.49
C TRP A 222 16.01 -9.91 19.07
N GLU A 223 14.94 -9.29 19.60
CA GLU A 223 13.56 -9.65 19.24
C GLU A 223 13.26 -9.44 17.75
N ASN A 224 13.72 -8.34 17.17
CA ASN A 224 13.60 -8.03 15.74
C ASN A 224 14.36 -9.02 14.86
N VAL A 225 15.55 -9.46 15.28
CA VAL A 225 16.31 -10.53 14.61
C VAL A 225 15.53 -11.84 14.62
N SER A 226 15.01 -12.22 15.79
CA SER A 226 14.23 -13.46 15.95
C SER A 226 13.00 -13.46 15.06
N TYR A 227 12.33 -12.31 14.92
CA TYR A 227 11.20 -12.15 14.00
C TYR A 227 11.62 -12.36 12.53
N ILE A 228 12.70 -11.72 12.07
CA ILE A 228 13.20 -11.86 10.70
C ILE A 228 13.58 -13.31 10.39
N LYS A 229 14.21 -14.03 11.34
CA LYS A 229 14.52 -15.46 11.19
C LYS A 229 13.25 -16.30 11.02
N ASN A 230 12.23 -16.02 11.84
CA ASN A 230 10.99 -16.79 11.86
C ASN A 230 10.07 -16.49 10.67
N SER A 231 10.20 -15.33 10.01
CA SER A 231 9.40 -15.00 8.82
C SER A 231 9.77 -15.83 7.59
N GLY A 232 10.95 -16.48 7.59
CA GLY A 232 11.43 -17.30 6.47
C GLY A 232 12.03 -16.51 5.31
N ILE A 233 12.07 -15.17 5.40
CA ILE A 233 12.57 -14.30 4.32
C ILE A 233 14.04 -14.58 3.95
N LEU A 234 14.88 -14.89 4.93
CA LEU A 234 16.31 -15.17 4.69
C LEU A 234 16.53 -16.47 3.89
N LYS A 235 15.64 -17.45 4.05
CA LYS A 235 15.65 -18.70 3.27
C LYS A 235 15.29 -18.44 1.82
N GLN A 236 14.26 -17.60 1.61
CA GLN A 236 13.82 -17.20 0.28
C GLN A 236 14.90 -16.40 -0.47
N ALA A 237 15.70 -15.62 0.26
CA ALA A 237 16.83 -14.89 -0.29
C ALA A 237 18.03 -15.77 -0.69
N LYS A 238 17.96 -17.10 -0.50
CA LYS A 238 19.08 -18.06 -0.69
C LYS A 238 20.33 -17.70 0.14
N MET A 239 20.16 -16.95 1.22
CA MET A 239 21.25 -16.59 2.12
C MET A 239 21.62 -17.75 3.08
N ASP A 240 20.84 -18.83 3.10
CA ASP A 240 21.17 -20.06 3.84
C ASP A 240 22.49 -20.68 3.35
N ASP A 241 22.79 -20.59 2.05
CA ASP A 241 24.07 -21.05 1.49
C ASP A 241 25.24 -20.18 1.96
N TYR A 242 25.03 -18.87 2.11
CA TYR A 242 26.03 -17.96 2.68
C TYR A 242 26.28 -18.27 4.15
N ILE A 243 25.22 -18.44 4.96
CA ILE A 243 25.35 -18.79 6.39
C ILE A 243 26.08 -20.13 6.56
N THR A 244 25.73 -21.14 5.76
CA THR A 244 26.27 -22.50 5.90
C THR A 244 27.70 -22.63 5.40
N ASN A 245 28.10 -21.87 4.37
CA ASN A 245 29.44 -21.98 3.78
C ASN A 245 30.45 -20.97 4.33
N TYR A 246 30.00 -19.86 4.91
CA TYR A 246 30.87 -18.74 5.31
C TYR A 246 30.79 -18.34 6.78
N LEU A 247 29.70 -18.67 7.48
CA LEU A 247 29.49 -18.28 8.89
C LEU A 247 29.40 -19.47 9.86
N LYS A 248 29.60 -20.71 9.40
CA LYS A 248 29.59 -21.93 10.22
C LYS A 248 30.68 -22.91 9.78
#